data_AF-A0A2E8GWA0-F1
#
_entry.id   AF-A0A2E8GWA0-F1
#
_cell.length_a   1.000
_cell.length_b   1.000
_cell.length_c   1.000
_cell.angle_alpha   90.00
_cell.angle_beta   90.00
_cell.angle_gamma   90.00
#
_symmetry.space_group_name_H-M   'P 1'
#
loop_
_entity.id
_entity.type
_entity.pdbx_description
1 polymer ?
#
loop_
_entity_poly.entity_id
_entity_poly.type
_entity_poly.pdbx_seq_one_letter_code
_entity_poly.pdbx_strand_id
1 'polypeptide(L)'
;MELYVATDGSDSNTGTIDAPFATIIHARNTVRKKIADSYQGNITVSLRGGVYRLEETLVFGLEDSAPEGYNVRYQAYQNEKPIITSGKLISGWEKLTSFSSELPIVAQGNVWVADIESAKNWQFRTLFDGEKMLSRARSAGFVPTMECPAPSLAHRWQEMNTLGFPEGKLRNWDNLEDVEIFIRPTHQWLVNYLPIEKVDEQNGIATTSIPGTYRLCKVVKKDWDETCWVENVLEALDKPGEWVLNSKTGKLYYWPESGKPGDNISAPVVRELVLVEGKNVDVVEGDVPVRGLIFDGLTFTGGDRDVWTVEDRGIQHDWDMFDKDNALVR
;
A
#
# COMPACT_ATOMS: atom_id res chain seq x y z
N MET A 1 23.70 -17.80 19.06
CA MET A 1 24.70 -17.40 18.06
C MET A 1 24.32 -16.04 17.50
N GLU A 2 25.29 -15.32 16.95
CA GLU A 2 25.10 -13.98 16.39
C GLU A 2 25.41 -14.02 14.88
N LEU A 3 24.49 -13.48 14.08
CA LEU A 3 24.64 -13.27 12.64
C LEU A 3 24.47 -11.78 12.34
N TYR A 4 25.13 -11.29 11.30
CA TYR A 4 25.12 -9.88 10.92
C TYR A 4 24.71 -9.72 9.46
N VAL A 5 23.88 -8.71 9.19
CA VAL A 5 23.43 -8.32 7.85
C VAL A 5 23.78 -6.84 7.65
N ALA A 6 24.38 -6.50 6.53
CA ALA A 6 24.75 -5.13 6.18
C ALA A 6 24.52 -4.86 4.69
N THR A 7 24.14 -3.64 4.33
CA THR A 7 23.86 -3.28 2.92
C THR A 7 25.10 -3.31 2.01
N ASP A 8 26.30 -3.29 2.59
CA ASP A 8 27.60 -3.44 1.92
C ASP A 8 28.21 -4.85 2.13
N GLY A 9 27.44 -5.79 2.70
CA GLY A 9 27.84 -7.18 2.89
C GLY A 9 27.77 -8.03 1.63
N SER A 10 27.91 -9.35 1.80
CA SER A 10 27.75 -10.34 0.72
C SER A 10 27.13 -11.62 1.27
N ASP A 11 26.18 -12.20 0.55
CA ASP A 11 25.58 -13.50 0.90
C ASP A 11 26.53 -14.69 0.68
N SER A 12 27.73 -14.44 0.16
CA SER A 12 28.85 -15.41 0.19
C SER A 12 29.66 -15.37 1.49
N ASN A 13 29.43 -14.38 2.36
CA ASN A 13 30.17 -14.23 3.60
C ASN A 13 29.71 -15.23 4.66
N THR A 14 30.35 -15.23 5.82
CA THR A 14 30.05 -16.15 6.93
C THR A 14 28.98 -15.62 7.90
N GLY A 15 28.51 -14.38 7.71
CA GLY A 15 27.53 -13.74 8.58
C GLY A 15 28.12 -13.22 9.91
N THR A 16 29.44 -13.03 9.97
CA THR A 16 30.11 -12.43 11.14
C THR A 16 30.11 -10.92 11.05
N ILE A 17 30.48 -10.21 12.13
CA ILE A 17 30.50 -8.74 12.12
C ILE A 17 31.48 -8.17 11.08
N ASP A 18 32.61 -8.85 10.85
CA ASP A 18 33.65 -8.44 9.88
C ASP A 18 33.35 -8.95 8.46
N ALA A 19 32.44 -9.92 8.33
CA ALA A 19 31.99 -10.47 7.05
C ALA A 19 30.47 -10.73 7.11
N PRO A 20 29.64 -9.66 7.09
CA PRO A 20 28.19 -9.77 7.22
C PRO A 20 27.56 -10.26 5.92
N PHE A 21 26.37 -10.86 6.03
CA PHE A 21 25.51 -11.15 4.89
C PHE A 21 25.01 -9.85 4.24
N ALA A 22 24.58 -9.92 2.98
CA ALA A 22 23.97 -8.78 2.30
C ALA A 22 22.45 -8.71 2.57
N THR A 23 21.77 -9.86 2.62
CA THR A 23 20.30 -9.92 2.63
C THR A 23 19.72 -10.55 3.89
N ILE A 24 18.53 -10.06 4.28
CA ILE A 24 17.75 -10.63 5.39
C ILE A 24 17.25 -12.03 5.03
N ILE A 25 16.89 -12.25 3.75
CA ILE A 25 16.46 -13.54 3.21
C ILE A 25 17.55 -14.60 3.41
N HIS A 26 18.81 -14.28 3.08
CA HIS A 26 19.93 -15.21 3.28
C HIS A 26 20.18 -15.50 4.77
N ALA A 27 20.10 -14.48 5.63
CA ALA A 27 20.22 -14.68 7.07
C ALA A 27 19.12 -15.62 7.61
N ARG A 28 17.86 -15.42 7.20
CA ARG A 28 16.75 -16.33 7.54
C ARG A 28 17.00 -17.75 7.06
N ASN A 29 17.40 -17.94 5.81
CA ASN A 29 17.68 -19.27 5.28
C ASN A 29 18.83 -19.97 6.03
N THR A 30 19.82 -19.20 6.49
CA THR A 30 20.90 -19.71 7.36
C THR A 30 20.37 -20.13 8.72
N VAL A 31 19.51 -19.32 9.34
CA VAL A 31 18.84 -19.63 10.62
C VAL A 31 18.03 -20.92 10.50
N ARG A 32 17.19 -21.06 9.47
CA ARG A 32 16.41 -22.28 9.18
C ARG A 32 17.31 -23.52 9.10
N LYS A 33 18.42 -23.43 8.37
CA LYS A 33 19.38 -24.53 8.26
C LYS A 33 19.95 -24.90 9.63
N LYS A 34 20.30 -23.93 10.48
CA LYS A 34 20.80 -24.20 11.84
C LYS A 34 19.76 -24.88 12.71
N ILE A 35 18.50 -24.45 12.65
CA ILE A 35 17.39 -25.08 13.39
C ILE A 35 17.20 -26.52 12.91
N ALA A 36 17.19 -26.75 11.59
CA ALA A 36 17.09 -28.09 11.00
C ALA A 36 18.28 -29.00 11.39
N ASP A 37 19.49 -28.44 11.50
CA ASP A 37 20.69 -29.11 12.00
C ASP A 37 20.68 -29.29 13.55
N SER A 38 19.52 -29.13 14.19
CA SER A 38 19.30 -29.34 15.64
C SER A 38 20.07 -28.39 16.56
N TYR A 39 20.35 -27.16 16.12
CA TYR A 39 20.93 -26.13 17.00
C TYR A 39 20.00 -25.83 18.20
N GLN A 40 20.56 -25.84 19.42
CA GLN A 40 19.84 -25.54 20.66
C GLN A 40 20.45 -24.30 21.31
N GLY A 41 19.81 -23.14 21.14
CA GLY A 41 20.29 -21.87 21.65
C GLY A 41 19.57 -20.67 21.05
N ASN A 42 19.69 -19.50 21.68
CA ASN A 42 19.20 -18.25 21.09
C ASN A 42 19.95 -17.94 19.81
N ILE A 43 19.26 -17.41 18.80
CA ILE A 43 19.84 -16.94 17.54
C ILE A 43 19.49 -15.46 17.40
N THR A 44 20.50 -14.62 17.21
CA THR A 44 20.32 -13.19 16.96
C THR A 44 20.83 -12.86 15.57
N VAL A 45 20.05 -12.15 14.78
CA VAL A 45 20.39 -11.57 13.48
C VAL A 45 20.38 -10.06 13.66
N SER A 46 21.56 -9.45 13.69
CA SER A 46 21.74 -8.01 13.86
C SER A 46 21.88 -7.32 12.50
N LEU A 47 20.94 -6.44 12.17
CA LEU A 47 20.93 -5.65 10.94
C LEU A 47 21.66 -4.33 11.18
N ARG A 48 22.69 -4.06 10.38
CA ARG A 48 23.36 -2.76 10.33
C ARG A 48 22.45 -1.69 9.73
N GLY A 49 22.71 -0.42 10.01
CA GLY A 49 21.99 0.71 9.46
C GLY A 49 22.09 0.74 7.93
N GLY A 50 20.99 1.07 7.28
CA GLY A 50 20.87 1.03 5.83
C GLY A 50 19.45 0.76 5.39
N VAL A 51 19.22 0.80 4.07
CA VAL A 51 17.92 0.51 3.47
C VAL A 51 17.96 -0.86 2.80
N TYR A 52 17.25 -1.82 3.38
CA TYR A 52 17.07 -3.18 2.88
C TYR A 52 15.80 -3.24 2.04
N ARG A 53 15.98 -3.35 0.72
CA ARG A 53 14.87 -3.44 -0.24
C ARG A 53 14.50 -4.90 -0.49
N LEU A 54 13.25 -5.23 -0.19
CA LEU A 54 12.64 -6.53 -0.45
C LEU A 54 11.97 -6.50 -1.82
N GLU A 55 12.31 -7.48 -2.66
CA GLU A 55 11.63 -7.69 -3.94
C GLU A 55 10.40 -8.61 -3.81
N GLU A 56 10.33 -9.36 -2.72
CA GLU A 56 9.27 -10.31 -2.37
C GLU A 56 9.01 -10.29 -0.86
N THR A 57 7.86 -10.78 -0.42
CA THR A 57 7.51 -10.90 1.00
C THR A 57 8.48 -11.81 1.74
N LEU A 58 9.02 -11.34 2.85
CA LEU A 58 9.87 -12.11 3.75
C LEU A 58 8.99 -13.02 4.63
N VAL A 59 8.75 -14.23 4.15
CA VAL A 59 7.96 -15.23 4.88
C VAL A 59 8.78 -15.90 6.00
N PHE A 60 8.22 -15.97 7.19
CA PHE A 60 8.67 -16.77 8.33
C PHE A 60 7.65 -17.87 8.59
N GLY A 61 8.04 -19.12 8.34
CA GLY A 61 7.20 -20.30 8.46
C GLY A 61 7.49 -21.09 9.73
N LEU A 62 6.90 -22.29 9.83
CA LEU A 62 7.14 -23.21 10.95
C LEU A 62 8.63 -23.54 11.13
N GLU A 63 9.40 -23.58 10.04
CA GLU A 63 10.84 -23.83 10.02
C GLU A 63 11.68 -22.71 10.66
N ASP A 64 11.09 -21.53 10.89
CA ASP A 64 11.71 -20.40 11.58
C ASP A 64 11.38 -20.37 13.08
N SER A 65 10.56 -21.31 13.57
CA SER A 65 10.24 -21.41 14.99
C SER A 65 11.51 -21.67 15.79
N ALA A 66 11.71 -20.85 16.83
CA ALA A 66 12.83 -21.02 17.73
C ALA A 66 12.79 -22.40 18.41
N PRO A 67 13.95 -23.01 18.70
CA PRO A 67 14.01 -24.21 19.51
C PRO A 67 13.36 -23.99 20.88
N GLU A 68 12.79 -25.05 21.47
CA GLU A 68 12.05 -24.95 22.73
C GLU A 68 12.89 -24.30 23.85
N GLY A 69 12.35 -23.26 24.48
CA GLY A 69 13.05 -22.49 25.53
C GLY A 69 13.99 -21.40 25.02
N TYR A 70 14.11 -21.19 23.70
CA TYR A 70 14.98 -20.18 23.08
C TYR A 70 14.21 -19.22 22.19
N ASN A 71 14.90 -18.21 21.64
CA ASN A 71 14.36 -17.25 20.68
C ASN A 71 15.22 -17.11 19.42
N VAL A 72 14.58 -16.68 18.34
CA VAL A 72 15.21 -16.16 17.12
C VAL A 72 14.87 -14.67 17.04
N ARG A 73 15.86 -13.80 17.14
CA ARG A 73 15.70 -12.35 17.17
C ARG A 73 16.29 -11.72 15.92
N TYR A 74 15.50 -10.93 15.20
CA TYR A 74 15.96 -9.98 14.19
C TYR A 74 15.95 -8.60 14.81
N GLN A 75 17.12 -7.96 14.93
CA GLN A 75 17.24 -6.69 15.62
C GLN A 75 18.10 -5.68 14.87
N ALA A 76 17.90 -4.41 15.16
CA ALA A 76 18.89 -3.40 14.80
C ALA A 76 20.21 -3.63 15.55
N TYR A 77 21.33 -3.39 14.86
CA TYR A 77 22.64 -3.41 15.49
C TYR A 77 22.84 -2.14 16.33
N GLN A 78 22.89 -2.32 17.65
CA GLN A 78 23.05 -1.22 18.61
C GLN A 78 22.00 -0.11 18.41
N ASN A 79 22.44 1.11 18.12
CA ASN A 79 21.57 2.29 17.91
C ASN A 79 21.39 2.62 16.43
N GLU A 80 21.83 1.74 15.52
CA GLU A 80 21.65 1.93 14.09
C GLU A 80 20.16 1.76 13.71
N LYS A 81 19.77 2.31 12.56
CA LYS A 81 18.38 2.33 12.09
C LYS A 81 18.24 1.61 10.75
N PRO A 82 18.12 0.27 10.75
CA PRO A 82 17.82 -0.47 9.53
C PRO A 82 16.38 -0.18 9.08
N ILE A 83 16.23 0.22 7.81
CA ILE A 83 14.94 0.44 7.16
C ILE A 83 14.69 -0.73 6.23
N ILE A 84 13.56 -1.41 6.41
CA ILE A 84 13.09 -2.52 5.59
C ILE A 84 11.90 -2.01 4.77
N THR A 85 11.99 -2.14 3.45
CA THR A 85 10.99 -1.59 2.53
C THR A 85 10.88 -2.42 1.26
N SER A 86 9.74 -2.35 0.57
CA SER A 86 9.60 -2.86 -0.80
C SER A 86 9.70 -1.74 -1.85
N GLY A 87 10.12 -0.54 -1.43
CA GLY A 87 10.24 0.62 -2.30
C GLY A 87 11.25 0.43 -3.42
N LYS A 88 10.76 0.17 -4.64
CA LYS A 88 11.55 0.24 -5.87
C LYS A 88 11.72 1.71 -6.26
N LEU A 89 12.98 2.11 -6.44
CA LEU A 89 13.32 3.48 -6.82
C LEU A 89 12.76 3.83 -8.20
N ILE A 90 12.21 5.02 -8.33
CA ILE A 90 11.74 5.61 -9.58
C ILE A 90 12.80 6.59 -10.08
N SER A 91 13.35 6.29 -11.26
CA SER A 91 14.35 7.10 -11.96
C SER A 91 13.80 7.60 -13.30
N GLY A 92 14.63 8.33 -14.06
CA GLY A 92 14.27 8.77 -15.42
C GLY A 92 13.29 9.96 -15.43
N TRP A 93 13.32 10.78 -14.39
CA TRP A 93 12.48 11.96 -14.29
C TRP A 93 12.88 13.04 -15.29
N GLU A 94 11.91 13.53 -16.04
CA GLU A 94 12.04 14.66 -16.95
C GLU A 94 11.07 15.76 -16.58
N LYS A 95 11.46 17.01 -16.80
CA LYS A 95 10.58 18.15 -16.54
C LYS A 95 9.47 18.17 -17.59
N LEU A 96 8.21 18.24 -17.16
CA LEU A 96 7.09 18.31 -18.10
C LEU A 96 7.09 19.67 -18.81
N THR A 97 7.16 19.67 -20.14
CA THR A 97 7.22 20.89 -20.97
C THR A 97 6.00 21.08 -21.88
N SER A 98 5.20 20.03 -22.07
CA SER A 98 3.93 20.07 -22.81
C SER A 98 2.78 19.73 -21.86
N PHE A 99 1.79 20.61 -21.76
CA PHE A 99 0.72 20.51 -20.77
C PHE A 99 -0.61 20.13 -21.46
N SER A 100 -1.28 19.08 -20.97
CA SER A 100 -2.65 18.77 -21.37
C SER A 100 -3.62 19.80 -20.79
N SER A 101 -4.84 19.86 -21.32
CA SER A 101 -5.92 20.68 -20.75
C SER A 101 -6.39 20.22 -19.37
N GLU A 102 -6.04 18.99 -18.97
CA GLU A 102 -6.36 18.42 -17.66
C GLU A 102 -5.41 18.93 -16.58
N LEU A 103 -4.17 19.32 -16.92
CA LEU A 103 -3.22 19.79 -15.92
C LEU A 103 -3.55 21.23 -15.49
N PRO A 104 -3.78 21.49 -14.18
CA PRO A 104 -4.07 22.83 -13.67
C PRO A 104 -2.97 23.82 -14.04
N ILE A 105 -3.35 25.06 -14.38
CA ILE A 105 -2.41 26.14 -14.74
C ILE A 105 -1.35 26.36 -13.64
N VAL A 106 -1.74 26.21 -12.37
CA VAL A 106 -0.84 26.38 -11.22
C VAL A 106 0.29 25.33 -11.18
N ALA A 107 0.06 24.14 -11.74
CA ALA A 107 1.02 23.06 -11.80
C ALA A 107 1.92 23.11 -13.04
N GLN A 108 1.54 23.86 -14.07
CA GLN A 108 2.31 23.97 -15.32
C GLN A 108 3.71 24.53 -15.06
N GLY A 109 4.73 23.82 -15.52
CA GLY A 109 6.13 24.16 -15.31
C GLY A 109 6.73 23.70 -13.96
N ASN A 110 5.94 23.10 -13.08
CA ASN A 110 6.39 22.54 -11.80
C ASN A 110 6.40 21.00 -11.76
N VAL A 111 5.66 20.36 -12.66
CA VAL A 111 5.51 18.90 -12.72
C VAL A 111 6.68 18.25 -13.46
N TRP A 112 7.10 17.11 -12.94
CA TRP A 112 8.02 16.17 -13.55
C TRP A 112 7.28 14.89 -13.92
N VAL A 113 7.79 14.18 -14.92
CA VAL A 113 7.22 12.93 -15.41
C VAL A 113 8.30 11.86 -15.49
N ALA A 114 7.96 10.63 -15.12
CA ALA A 114 8.77 9.45 -15.34
C ALA A 114 7.95 8.38 -16.08
N ASP A 115 8.61 7.64 -16.96
CA ASP A 115 8.00 6.50 -17.65
C ASP A 115 8.08 5.25 -16.76
N ILE A 116 6.94 4.59 -16.57
CA ILE A 116 6.74 3.38 -15.79
C ILE A 116 6.29 2.27 -16.74
N GLU A 117 7.23 1.56 -17.33
CA GLU A 117 6.96 0.53 -18.36
C GLU A 117 5.97 -0.54 -17.87
N SER A 118 6.04 -0.89 -16.59
CA SER A 118 5.19 -1.92 -15.96
C SER A 118 3.91 -1.37 -15.34
N ALA A 119 3.50 -0.12 -15.61
CA ALA A 119 2.42 0.54 -14.87
C ALA A 119 1.09 -0.24 -14.89
N LYS A 120 0.78 -0.96 -15.98
CA LYS A 120 -0.42 -1.81 -16.07
C LYS A 120 -0.45 -2.96 -15.06
N ASN A 121 0.72 -3.47 -14.68
CA ASN A 121 0.87 -4.57 -13.72
C ASN A 121 1.45 -4.09 -12.38
N TRP A 122 1.72 -2.79 -12.24
CA TRP A 122 2.34 -2.19 -11.08
C TRP A 122 1.66 -0.85 -10.75
N GLN A 123 0.35 -0.95 -10.46
CA GLN A 123 -0.50 0.18 -10.13
C GLN A 123 -0.37 0.53 -8.64
N PHE A 124 0.77 1.03 -8.19
CA PHE A 124 0.92 1.40 -6.78
C PHE A 124 -0.01 2.55 -6.39
N ARG A 125 -0.50 2.55 -5.13
CA ARG A 125 -1.38 3.59 -4.57
C ARG A 125 -0.66 4.52 -3.59
N THR A 126 0.61 4.25 -3.32
CA THR A 126 1.48 5.02 -2.44
C THR A 126 2.81 5.31 -3.14
N LEU A 127 3.38 6.48 -2.88
CA LEU A 127 4.67 6.92 -3.40
C LEU A 127 5.42 7.59 -2.24
N PHE A 128 6.74 7.41 -2.16
CA PHE A 128 7.56 7.88 -1.05
C PHE A 128 8.75 8.67 -1.53
N ASP A 129 9.16 9.70 -0.77
CA ASP A 129 10.48 10.32 -0.85
C ASP A 129 11.24 9.99 0.44
N GLY A 130 12.11 8.97 0.37
CA GLY A 130 12.70 8.36 1.57
C GLY A 130 11.61 7.74 2.44
N GLU A 131 11.52 8.15 3.71
CA GLU A 131 10.48 7.66 4.65
C GLU A 131 9.17 8.47 4.57
N LYS A 132 9.14 9.59 3.83
CA LYS A 132 7.95 10.44 3.73
C LYS A 132 7.03 9.93 2.62
N MET A 133 5.82 9.52 2.99
CA MET A 133 4.75 9.25 2.01
C MET A 133 4.30 10.56 1.34
N LEU A 134 4.25 10.56 0.01
CA LEU A 134 3.79 11.66 -0.83
C LEU A 134 2.28 11.59 -1.03
N SER A 135 1.64 12.74 -1.24
CA SER A 135 0.18 12.80 -1.39
C SER A 135 -0.22 12.35 -2.78
N ARG A 136 -1.08 11.35 -2.88
CA ARG A 136 -1.75 11.06 -4.16
C ARG A 136 -2.72 12.20 -4.45
N ALA A 137 -2.69 12.74 -5.67
CA ALA A 137 -3.49 13.92 -6.01
C ALA A 137 -4.97 13.67 -5.76
N ARG A 138 -5.64 14.62 -5.09
CA ARG A 138 -7.02 14.49 -4.62
C ARG A 138 -7.86 15.70 -5.01
N SER A 139 -9.05 15.46 -5.57
CA SER A 139 -9.99 16.52 -5.90
C SER A 139 -10.57 17.19 -4.65
N ALA A 140 -11.11 18.41 -4.82
CA ALA A 140 -11.96 19.02 -3.80
C ALA A 140 -13.14 18.09 -3.46
N GLY A 141 -13.53 18.06 -2.19
CA GLY A 141 -14.63 17.22 -1.74
C GLY A 141 -15.99 17.65 -2.29
N PHE A 142 -16.96 16.74 -2.20
CA PHE A 142 -18.35 16.98 -2.50
C PHE A 142 -19.27 16.02 -1.73
N VAL A 143 -20.57 16.27 -1.81
CA VAL A 143 -21.62 15.40 -1.28
C VAL A 143 -22.32 14.70 -2.44
N PRO A 144 -22.52 13.37 -2.40
CA PRO A 144 -23.31 12.66 -3.40
C PRO A 144 -24.73 13.23 -3.52
N THR A 145 -25.25 13.32 -4.75
CA THR A 145 -26.59 13.87 -5.04
C THR A 145 -27.72 12.87 -4.86
N MET A 146 -27.40 11.58 -4.83
CA MET A 146 -28.38 10.53 -4.56
C MET A 146 -28.83 10.55 -3.09
N GLU A 147 -30.15 10.56 -2.89
CA GLU A 147 -30.76 10.36 -1.58
C GLU A 147 -30.71 8.88 -1.18
N CYS A 148 -30.47 8.62 0.10
CA CYS A 148 -30.51 7.26 0.63
C CYS A 148 -31.96 6.86 0.94
N PRO A 149 -32.56 5.87 0.26
CA PRO A 149 -33.92 5.46 0.58
C PRO A 149 -33.99 4.86 2.00
N ALA A 150 -35.14 5.05 2.65
CA ALA A 150 -35.38 4.55 3.99
C ALA A 150 -35.03 3.04 4.09
N PRO A 151 -34.35 2.62 5.16
CA PRO A 151 -33.85 1.26 5.27
C PRO A 151 -35.02 0.26 5.31
N SER A 152 -35.04 -0.65 4.35
CA SER A 152 -35.92 -1.81 4.32
C SER A 152 -35.07 -3.04 3.98
N LEU A 153 -35.53 -4.24 4.35
CA LEU A 153 -34.86 -5.48 3.93
C LEU A 153 -34.80 -5.62 2.41
N ALA A 154 -35.83 -5.14 1.70
CA ALA A 154 -35.92 -5.22 0.24
C ALA A 154 -34.85 -4.38 -0.48
N HIS A 155 -34.43 -3.26 0.11
CA HIS A 155 -33.48 -2.34 -0.52
C HIS A 155 -32.04 -2.53 -0.03
N ARG A 156 -31.75 -3.47 0.89
CA ARG A 156 -30.43 -3.58 1.56
C ARG A 156 -29.24 -3.71 0.60
N TRP A 157 -29.46 -4.36 -0.54
CA TRP A 157 -28.39 -4.75 -1.47
C TRP A 157 -28.57 -4.17 -2.88
N GLN A 158 -29.52 -3.25 -3.07
CA GLN A 158 -29.74 -2.61 -4.37
C GLN A 158 -28.82 -1.37 -4.50
N GLU A 159 -28.17 -1.25 -5.65
CA GLU A 159 -27.40 -0.07 -6.08
C GLU A 159 -26.26 0.33 -5.12
N MET A 160 -25.45 -0.63 -4.70
CA MET A 160 -24.28 -0.37 -3.84
C MET A 160 -23.03 0.06 -4.62
N ASN A 161 -23.11 0.09 -5.95
CA ASN A 161 -22.03 0.47 -6.84
C ASN A 161 -22.32 1.75 -7.63
N THR A 162 -23.43 2.44 -7.36
CA THR A 162 -23.84 3.65 -8.09
C THR A 162 -23.84 4.84 -7.15
N LEU A 163 -23.20 5.94 -7.56
CA LEU A 163 -23.34 7.24 -6.90
C LEU A 163 -23.83 8.32 -7.86
N GLY A 164 -24.56 9.29 -7.32
CA GLY A 164 -24.83 10.55 -8.00
C GLY A 164 -23.82 11.61 -7.56
N PHE A 165 -23.37 12.46 -8.48
CA PHE A 165 -22.42 13.53 -8.21
C PHE A 165 -22.88 14.88 -8.79
N PRO A 166 -22.49 16.02 -8.18
CA PRO A 166 -22.75 17.35 -8.73
C PRO A 166 -22.04 17.59 -10.06
N GLU A 167 -22.62 18.40 -10.94
CA GLU A 167 -22.02 18.76 -12.24
C GLU A 167 -20.55 19.17 -12.11
N GLY A 168 -19.70 18.63 -13.00
CA GLY A 168 -18.28 18.93 -13.08
C GLY A 168 -17.40 18.29 -12.00
N LYS A 169 -17.94 17.47 -11.09
CA LYS A 169 -17.14 16.80 -10.04
C LYS A 169 -16.41 15.54 -10.53
N LEU A 170 -17.00 14.79 -11.45
CA LEU A 170 -16.40 13.61 -12.08
C LEU A 170 -16.42 13.78 -13.59
N ARG A 171 -15.46 13.13 -14.26
CA ARG A 171 -15.35 13.07 -15.72
C ARG A 171 -15.19 11.64 -16.18
N ASN A 172 -15.52 11.37 -17.43
CA ASN A 172 -15.26 10.08 -18.05
C ASN A 172 -13.80 10.03 -18.56
N TRP A 173 -12.85 9.96 -17.62
CA TRP A 173 -11.42 9.90 -17.92
C TRP A 173 -11.06 8.68 -18.79
N ASP A 174 -10.00 8.79 -19.58
CA ASP A 174 -9.57 7.70 -20.46
C ASP A 174 -8.95 6.51 -19.70
N ASN A 175 -8.58 6.70 -18.43
CA ASN A 175 -7.92 5.74 -17.56
C ASN A 175 -8.69 5.53 -16.24
N LEU A 176 -10.02 5.38 -16.30
CA LEU A 176 -10.89 5.20 -15.11
C LEU A 176 -10.42 4.09 -14.16
N GLU A 177 -9.74 3.07 -14.69
CA GLU A 177 -9.16 1.97 -13.91
C GLU A 177 -8.12 2.41 -12.87
N ASP A 178 -7.50 3.58 -13.08
CA ASP A 178 -6.53 4.17 -12.15
C ASP A 178 -7.18 5.10 -11.12
N VAL A 179 -8.43 5.49 -11.36
CA VAL A 179 -9.14 6.53 -10.64
C VAL A 179 -9.98 5.89 -9.54
N GLU A 180 -9.81 6.37 -8.32
CA GLU A 180 -10.54 5.84 -7.17
C GLU A 180 -11.38 6.93 -6.51
N ILE A 181 -12.59 6.55 -6.13
CA ILE A 181 -13.46 7.37 -5.31
C ILE A 181 -13.21 7.01 -3.86
N PHE A 182 -12.77 8.00 -3.09
CA PHE A 182 -13.04 7.96 -1.67
C PHE A 182 -14.50 8.33 -1.46
N ILE A 183 -15.22 7.53 -0.68
CA ILE A 183 -16.56 7.87 -0.25
C ILE A 183 -16.83 7.37 1.16
N ARG A 184 -17.47 8.22 1.94
CA ARG A 184 -18.19 7.81 3.13
C ARG A 184 -19.62 7.47 2.71
N PRO A 185 -20.03 6.18 2.73
CA PRO A 185 -21.33 5.79 2.24
C PRO A 185 -22.43 6.19 3.25
N THR A 186 -23.65 5.66 3.09
CA THR A 186 -24.81 5.98 3.95
C THR A 186 -24.49 6.08 5.45
N HIS A 187 -23.58 5.24 5.96
CA HIS A 187 -23.23 5.18 7.36
C HIS A 187 -21.84 5.78 7.69
N GLN A 188 -21.80 6.54 8.79
CA GLN A 188 -20.67 7.41 9.14
C GLN A 188 -19.40 6.70 9.64
N TRP A 189 -19.43 5.39 9.91
CA TRP A 189 -18.39 4.67 10.66
C TRP A 189 -17.29 4.04 9.81
N LEU A 190 -17.40 4.07 8.47
CA LEU A 190 -16.37 3.56 7.57
C LEU A 190 -16.22 4.47 6.36
N VAL A 191 -15.20 4.20 5.55
CA VAL A 191 -14.97 4.83 4.24
C VAL A 191 -14.65 3.72 3.25
N ASN A 192 -14.94 3.95 1.98
CA ASN A 192 -14.56 3.08 0.89
C ASN A 192 -13.61 3.84 -0.05
N TYR A 193 -12.63 3.12 -0.62
CA TYR A 193 -11.88 3.56 -1.80
C TYR A 193 -12.25 2.61 -2.93
N LEU A 194 -13.01 3.09 -3.91
CA LEU A 194 -13.64 2.25 -4.92
C LEU A 194 -13.15 2.68 -6.33
N PRO A 195 -12.60 1.76 -7.14
CA PRO A 195 -12.25 2.08 -8.52
C PRO A 195 -13.50 2.38 -9.34
N ILE A 196 -13.41 3.41 -10.20
CA ILE A 196 -14.51 3.80 -11.08
C ILE A 196 -14.54 2.89 -12.31
N GLU A 197 -15.71 2.37 -12.65
CA GLU A 197 -15.93 1.60 -13.89
C GLU A 197 -16.49 2.49 -15.00
N LYS A 198 -17.42 3.40 -14.67
CA LYS A 198 -18.12 4.23 -15.65
C LYS A 198 -18.54 5.57 -15.07
N VAL A 199 -18.51 6.62 -15.90
CA VAL A 199 -19.06 7.94 -15.56
C VAL A 199 -20.01 8.40 -16.68
N ASP A 200 -21.24 8.75 -16.30
CA ASP A 200 -22.21 9.47 -17.13
C ASP A 200 -22.25 10.92 -16.67
N GLU A 201 -21.44 11.77 -17.31
CA GLU A 201 -21.34 13.19 -16.99
C GLU A 201 -22.66 13.95 -17.22
N GLN A 202 -23.47 13.52 -18.19
CA GLN A 202 -24.73 14.19 -18.53
C GLN A 202 -25.78 14.00 -17.44
N ASN A 203 -25.87 12.79 -16.88
CA ASN A 203 -26.84 12.47 -15.83
C ASN A 203 -26.26 12.64 -14.42
N GLY A 204 -24.96 12.90 -14.28
CA GLY A 204 -24.30 13.03 -12.99
C GLY A 204 -24.27 11.71 -12.22
N ILE A 205 -24.08 10.59 -12.91
CA ILE A 205 -24.07 9.23 -12.32
C ILE A 205 -22.75 8.54 -12.60
N ALA A 206 -22.13 7.96 -11.57
CA ALA A 206 -20.95 7.12 -11.70
C ALA A 206 -21.19 5.72 -11.13
N THR A 207 -20.53 4.73 -11.72
CA THR A 207 -20.58 3.33 -11.32
C THR A 207 -19.18 2.88 -10.92
N THR A 208 -19.06 2.25 -9.75
CA THR A 208 -17.83 1.63 -9.26
C THR A 208 -17.76 0.17 -9.66
N SER A 209 -16.54 -0.33 -9.89
CA SER A 209 -16.29 -1.72 -10.31
C SER A 209 -16.60 -2.76 -9.22
N ILE A 210 -16.59 -2.32 -7.96
CA ILE A 210 -16.94 -3.10 -6.78
C ILE A 210 -18.01 -2.37 -5.98
N PRO A 211 -18.94 -3.09 -5.32
CA PRO A 211 -19.93 -2.45 -4.45
C PRO A 211 -19.25 -1.86 -3.22
N GLY A 212 -19.75 -0.73 -2.73
CA GLY A 212 -19.45 -0.27 -1.38
C GLY A 212 -20.11 -1.15 -0.34
N THR A 213 -19.62 -1.06 0.90
CA THR A 213 -20.20 -1.76 2.07
C THR A 213 -21.65 -1.35 2.34
N TYR A 214 -21.96 -0.08 2.03
CA TYR A 214 -23.30 0.48 2.05
C TYR A 214 -23.50 1.34 0.80
N ARG A 215 -24.73 1.83 0.59
CA ARG A 215 -25.06 2.65 -0.58
C ARG A 215 -24.22 3.92 -0.65
N LEU A 216 -23.83 4.27 -1.86
CA LEU A 216 -22.97 5.41 -2.20
C LEU A 216 -23.80 6.70 -2.31
N CYS A 217 -24.44 7.11 -1.21
CA CYS A 217 -25.35 8.25 -1.14
C CYS A 217 -25.05 9.15 0.08
N LYS A 218 -25.80 10.23 0.26
CA LYS A 218 -25.57 11.20 1.36
C LYS A 218 -25.57 10.50 2.73
N VAL A 219 -24.58 10.81 3.58
CA VAL A 219 -24.46 10.24 4.93
C VAL A 219 -25.69 10.59 5.77
N VAL A 220 -26.28 9.61 6.45
CA VAL A 220 -27.45 9.84 7.31
C VAL A 220 -27.06 10.43 8.67
N LYS A 221 -27.91 11.30 9.22
CA LYS A 221 -27.73 11.92 10.56
C LYS A 221 -26.44 12.73 10.74
N LYS A 222 -25.79 13.10 9.64
CA LYS A 222 -24.64 13.99 9.59
C LYS A 222 -24.80 14.93 8.40
N ASP A 223 -24.44 16.19 8.60
CA ASP A 223 -24.43 17.20 7.55
C ASP A 223 -22.97 17.63 7.38
N TRP A 224 -22.26 16.87 6.54
CA TRP A 224 -20.87 17.12 6.19
C TRP A 224 -20.81 17.62 4.76
N ASP A 225 -20.02 18.67 4.53
CA ASP A 225 -19.86 19.30 3.21
C ASP A 225 -18.98 18.49 2.26
N GLU A 226 -18.17 17.58 2.80
CA GLU A 226 -17.29 16.69 2.03
C GLU A 226 -17.41 15.25 2.53
N THR A 227 -18.08 14.41 1.74
CA THR A 227 -18.19 12.96 2.03
C THR A 227 -17.68 12.10 0.88
N CYS A 228 -17.26 12.71 -0.21
CA CYS A 228 -16.76 12.05 -1.41
C CYS A 228 -15.67 12.91 -2.07
N TRP A 229 -14.66 12.27 -2.66
CA TRP A 229 -13.69 12.89 -3.57
C TRP A 229 -13.08 11.84 -4.50
N VAL A 230 -12.39 12.32 -5.53
CA VAL A 230 -11.66 11.47 -6.48
C VAL A 230 -10.17 11.61 -6.24
N GLU A 231 -9.45 10.50 -6.34
CA GLU A 231 -7.98 10.47 -6.32
C GLU A 231 -7.42 10.04 -7.67
N ASN A 232 -6.17 10.45 -7.92
CA ASN A 232 -5.36 10.05 -9.07
C ASN A 232 -5.81 10.60 -10.43
N VAL A 233 -6.20 11.87 -10.46
CA VAL A 233 -6.57 12.59 -11.68
C VAL A 233 -5.66 13.81 -11.86
N LEU A 234 -5.28 14.13 -13.09
CA LEU A 234 -4.36 15.23 -13.37
C LEU A 234 -4.94 16.59 -12.96
N GLU A 235 -6.26 16.77 -13.06
CA GLU A 235 -6.97 17.99 -12.64
C GLU A 235 -6.83 18.28 -11.15
N ALA A 236 -6.53 17.25 -10.35
CA ALA A 236 -6.33 17.37 -8.91
C ALA A 236 -4.85 17.58 -8.51
N LEU A 237 -3.91 17.55 -9.46
CA LEU A 237 -2.50 17.79 -9.21
C LEU A 237 -2.25 19.31 -9.13
N ASP A 238 -2.47 19.90 -7.96
CA ASP A 238 -2.58 21.36 -7.79
C ASP A 238 -1.63 21.97 -6.74
N LYS A 239 -0.88 21.14 -6.01
CA LYS A 239 0.09 21.59 -5.00
C LYS A 239 1.37 20.75 -4.98
N PRO A 240 2.48 21.31 -4.44
CA PRO A 240 3.70 20.54 -4.24
C PRO A 240 3.49 19.34 -3.30
N GLY A 241 4.18 18.24 -3.59
CA GLY A 241 4.09 16.96 -2.88
C GLY A 241 3.08 15.98 -3.51
N GLU A 242 2.33 16.40 -4.54
CA GLU A 242 1.31 15.57 -5.16
C GLU A 242 1.79 14.80 -6.39
N TRP A 243 1.20 13.62 -6.61
CA TRP A 243 1.51 12.75 -7.75
C TRP A 243 0.26 12.09 -8.36
N VAL A 244 0.37 11.71 -9.64
CA VAL A 244 -0.65 11.00 -10.42
C VAL A 244 0.01 9.90 -11.24
N LEU A 245 -0.52 8.68 -11.19
CA LEU A 245 -0.15 7.57 -12.07
C LEU A 245 -1.23 7.36 -13.13
N ASN A 246 -0.84 7.40 -14.40
CA ASN A 246 -1.66 6.98 -15.53
C ASN A 246 -1.07 5.68 -16.10
N SER A 247 -1.65 4.54 -15.72
CA SER A 247 -1.16 3.21 -16.11
C SER A 247 -1.42 2.89 -17.58
N LYS A 248 -2.44 3.50 -18.18
CA LYS A 248 -2.74 3.38 -19.62
C LYS A 248 -1.62 3.92 -20.50
N THR A 249 -1.05 5.07 -20.11
CA THR A 249 0.08 5.71 -20.82
C THR A 249 1.45 5.36 -20.23
N GLY A 250 1.49 4.70 -19.06
CA GLY A 250 2.72 4.37 -18.37
C GLY A 250 3.44 5.59 -17.80
N LYS A 251 2.72 6.62 -17.38
CA LYS A 251 3.31 7.90 -16.92
C LYS A 251 3.00 8.16 -15.45
N LEU A 252 4.05 8.44 -14.68
CA LEU A 252 3.97 8.95 -13.33
C LEU A 252 4.30 10.45 -13.34
N TYR A 253 3.35 11.28 -12.93
CA TYR A 253 3.49 12.72 -12.78
C TYR A 253 3.71 13.06 -11.31
N TYR A 254 4.64 13.96 -11.02
CA TYR A 254 4.94 14.39 -9.65
C TYR A 254 5.29 15.88 -9.61
N TRP A 255 4.69 16.62 -8.68
CA TRP A 255 5.12 17.97 -8.33
C TRP A 255 6.01 17.93 -7.08
N PRO A 256 7.34 17.98 -7.21
CA PRO A 256 8.26 17.98 -6.07
C PRO A 256 8.22 19.27 -5.24
N GLU A 257 8.19 19.13 -3.90
CA GLU A 257 8.30 20.26 -2.96
C GLU A 257 9.62 21.02 -3.10
N SER A 258 10.70 20.33 -3.44
CA SER A 258 12.05 20.89 -3.62
C SER A 258 12.31 21.46 -5.02
N GLY A 259 11.33 21.39 -5.93
CA GLY A 259 11.44 21.84 -7.32
C GLY A 259 12.00 20.79 -8.31
N LYS A 260 12.58 19.69 -7.83
CA LYS A 260 12.94 18.51 -8.63
C LYS A 260 12.76 17.21 -7.83
N PRO A 261 12.48 16.06 -8.47
CA PRO A 261 12.40 14.78 -7.76
C PRO A 261 13.74 14.43 -7.08
N GLY A 262 13.67 13.86 -5.88
CA GLY A 262 14.84 13.34 -5.16
C GLY A 262 15.29 11.98 -5.68
N ASP A 263 16.46 11.53 -5.24
CA ASP A 263 17.00 10.21 -5.63
C ASP A 263 16.31 9.04 -4.88
N ASN A 264 15.51 9.36 -3.86
CA ASN A 264 14.82 8.38 -3.01
C ASN A 264 13.34 8.23 -3.34
N ILE A 265 12.87 8.75 -4.48
CA ILE A 265 11.49 8.54 -4.90
C ILE A 265 11.28 7.06 -5.17
N SER A 266 10.31 6.45 -4.49
CA SER A 266 10.07 5.02 -4.58
C SER A 266 8.59 4.64 -4.45
N ALA A 267 8.24 3.51 -5.04
CA ALA A 267 6.92 2.89 -4.95
C ALA A 267 7.04 1.44 -4.48
N PRO A 268 6.09 0.91 -3.70
CA PRO A 268 6.11 -0.46 -3.17
C PRO A 268 5.98 -1.50 -4.28
N VAL A 269 6.72 -2.62 -4.18
CA VAL A 269 6.54 -3.80 -5.06
C VAL A 269 5.79 -4.96 -4.39
N VAL A 270 5.69 -4.95 -3.06
CA VAL A 270 4.83 -5.86 -2.29
C VAL A 270 4.03 -5.08 -1.25
N ARG A 271 2.81 -5.56 -0.95
CA ARG A 271 1.94 -5.02 0.12
C ARG A 271 2.44 -5.43 1.51
N GLU A 272 2.76 -6.70 1.65
CA GLU A 272 3.24 -7.32 2.90
C GLU A 272 4.76 -7.51 2.85
N LEU A 273 5.50 -6.84 3.75
CA LEU A 273 6.96 -6.97 3.82
C LEU A 273 7.37 -8.25 4.54
N VAL A 274 6.68 -8.57 5.64
CA VAL A 274 6.95 -9.73 6.48
C VAL A 274 5.64 -10.47 6.75
N LEU A 275 5.67 -11.78 6.53
CA LEU A 275 4.56 -12.68 6.84
C LEU A 275 5.05 -13.70 7.87
N VAL A 276 4.44 -13.76 9.04
CA VAL A 276 4.67 -14.84 10.02
C VAL A 276 3.50 -15.82 9.95
N GLU A 277 3.70 -16.92 9.22
CA GLU A 277 2.63 -17.87 8.92
C GLU A 277 2.88 -19.25 9.52
N GLY A 278 1.97 -19.67 10.39
CA GLY A 278 1.92 -21.02 10.93
C GLY A 278 1.21 -21.99 9.98
N LYS A 279 0.65 -23.06 10.56
CA LYS A 279 -0.32 -23.92 9.87
C LYS A 279 -1.68 -23.70 10.48
N ASN A 280 -2.60 -23.13 9.71
CA ASN A 280 -4.00 -22.98 10.08
C ASN A 280 -4.79 -24.23 9.70
N VAL A 281 -5.83 -24.57 10.46
CA VAL A 281 -6.80 -25.63 10.14
C VAL A 281 -8.23 -25.10 10.20
N ASP A 282 -9.11 -25.60 9.34
CA ASP A 282 -10.52 -25.19 9.27
C ASP A 282 -11.40 -25.81 10.39
N VAL A 283 -10.88 -25.85 11.62
CA VAL A 283 -11.55 -26.33 12.83
C VAL A 283 -11.12 -25.47 14.03
N VAL A 284 -11.87 -25.54 15.14
CA VAL A 284 -11.66 -24.66 16.31
C VAL A 284 -10.31 -24.86 17.01
N GLU A 285 -9.70 -26.04 16.89
CA GLU A 285 -8.41 -26.37 17.50
C GLU A 285 -7.51 -27.12 16.52
N GLY A 286 -6.21 -26.85 16.55
CA GLY A 286 -5.21 -27.57 15.76
C GLY A 286 -4.23 -26.68 15.01
N ASP A 287 -4.38 -25.36 15.12
CA ASP A 287 -3.40 -24.43 14.57
C ASP A 287 -2.02 -24.64 15.18
N VAL A 288 -1.01 -24.55 14.33
CA VAL A 288 0.39 -24.64 14.73
C VAL A 288 1.03 -23.28 14.45
N PRO A 289 1.25 -22.42 15.46
CA PRO A 289 1.84 -21.12 15.23
C PRO A 289 3.36 -21.22 15.09
N VAL A 290 3.96 -20.25 14.40
CA VAL A 290 5.39 -19.95 14.52
C VAL A 290 5.68 -19.47 15.96
N ARG A 291 6.78 -19.91 16.57
CA ARG A 291 7.09 -19.61 17.98
C ARG A 291 8.47 -18.99 18.17
N GLY A 292 8.59 -18.09 19.16
CA GLY A 292 9.87 -17.56 19.64
C GLY A 292 10.59 -16.61 18.67
N LEU A 293 9.89 -16.08 17.66
CA LEU A 293 10.40 -15.06 16.74
C LEU A 293 10.24 -13.66 17.36
N ILE A 294 11.27 -12.82 17.27
CA ILE A 294 11.27 -11.46 17.83
C ILE A 294 11.84 -10.48 16.81
N PHE A 295 11.13 -9.37 16.58
CA PHE A 295 11.62 -8.22 15.80
C PHE A 295 11.86 -7.04 16.76
N ASP A 296 13.02 -6.40 16.69
CA ASP A 296 13.42 -5.37 17.67
C ASP A 296 14.21 -4.21 17.05
N GLY A 297 13.75 -2.97 17.25
CA GLY A 297 14.43 -1.77 16.73
C GLY A 297 14.45 -1.63 15.20
N LEU A 298 13.61 -2.36 14.47
CA LEU A 298 13.52 -2.32 13.00
C LEU A 298 12.48 -1.30 12.52
N THR A 299 12.75 -0.63 11.40
CA THR A 299 11.79 0.24 10.72
C THR A 299 11.22 -0.45 9.50
N PHE A 300 9.91 -0.62 9.45
CA PHE A 300 9.19 -1.10 8.27
C PHE A 300 8.48 0.08 7.60
N THR A 301 8.71 0.29 6.30
CA THR A 301 8.10 1.41 5.56
C THR A 301 7.94 1.09 4.08
N GLY A 302 7.26 1.96 3.33
CA GLY A 302 7.13 1.84 1.88
C GLY A 302 6.34 0.60 1.46
N GLY A 303 5.23 0.31 2.14
CA GLY A 303 4.24 -0.67 1.69
C GLY A 303 3.08 0.03 0.98
N ASP A 304 2.39 -0.72 0.13
CA ASP A 304 1.19 -0.22 -0.53
C ASP A 304 -0.04 -0.34 0.36
N ARG A 305 -1.11 0.37 0.01
CA ARG A 305 -2.41 0.12 0.62
C ARG A 305 -3.11 -1.04 -0.07
N ASP A 306 -3.95 -1.71 0.70
CA ASP A 306 -4.83 -2.73 0.17
C ASP A 306 -5.91 -2.16 -0.78
N VAL A 307 -6.38 -3.01 -1.71
CA VAL A 307 -7.45 -2.74 -2.68
C VAL A 307 -8.46 -3.87 -2.62
N TRP A 308 -9.74 -3.51 -2.61
CA TRP A 308 -10.82 -4.49 -2.52
C TRP A 308 -11.08 -5.17 -3.87
N THR A 309 -11.39 -6.46 -3.83
CA THR A 309 -11.79 -7.26 -4.99
C THR A 309 -13.15 -7.91 -4.74
N VAL A 310 -13.76 -8.46 -5.79
CA VAL A 310 -15.08 -9.13 -5.67
C VAL A 310 -14.99 -10.46 -4.90
N GLU A 311 -13.79 -11.01 -4.75
CA GLU A 311 -13.51 -12.23 -4.00
C GLU A 311 -13.32 -11.99 -2.49
N ASP A 312 -13.10 -10.74 -2.09
CA ASP A 312 -12.89 -10.40 -0.69
C ASP A 312 -14.10 -10.73 0.17
N ARG A 313 -13.80 -11.16 1.40
CA ARG A 313 -14.79 -11.50 2.41
C ARG A 313 -14.67 -10.55 3.57
N GLY A 314 -15.57 -9.58 3.61
CA GLY A 314 -15.66 -8.63 4.72
C GLY A 314 -15.98 -9.31 6.04
N ILE A 315 -15.31 -8.87 7.09
CA ILE A 315 -15.67 -9.14 8.47
C ILE A 315 -16.65 -8.03 8.88
N GLN A 316 -17.74 -8.37 9.58
CA GLN A 316 -18.73 -7.45 10.19
C GLN A 316 -18.67 -5.97 9.73
N HIS A 317 -19.48 -5.57 8.74
CA HIS A 317 -19.50 -4.21 8.17
C HIS A 317 -18.21 -3.79 7.44
N ASP A 318 -17.47 -4.76 6.91
CA ASP A 318 -16.25 -4.60 6.12
C ASP A 318 -15.25 -3.62 6.75
N TRP A 319 -15.18 -3.59 8.09
CA TRP A 319 -14.14 -2.87 8.82
C TRP A 319 -12.76 -3.48 8.57
N ASP A 320 -12.73 -4.77 8.23
CA ASP A 320 -11.56 -5.49 7.75
C ASP A 320 -11.98 -6.64 6.83
N MET A 321 -11.02 -7.21 6.11
CA MET A 321 -11.21 -8.37 5.24
C MET A 321 -10.55 -9.60 5.87
N PHE A 322 -11.17 -10.75 5.68
CA PHE A 322 -10.65 -12.01 6.20
C PHE A 322 -9.35 -12.41 5.48
N ASP A 323 -8.28 -12.62 6.26
CA ASP A 323 -6.97 -13.11 5.82
C ASP A 323 -6.39 -12.35 4.62
N LYS A 324 -6.26 -11.03 4.79
CA LYS A 324 -5.82 -10.11 3.74
C LYS A 324 -4.46 -9.50 4.03
N ASP A 325 -3.66 -9.28 2.99
CA ASP A 325 -2.35 -8.66 3.03
C ASP A 325 -2.45 -7.12 3.16
N ASN A 326 -2.94 -6.68 4.31
CA ASN A 326 -3.23 -5.28 4.63
C ASN A 326 -2.24 -4.64 5.63
N ALA A 327 -1.14 -5.34 5.97
CA ALA A 327 -0.15 -4.90 6.96
C ALA A 327 1.28 -5.07 6.43
N LEU A 328 2.21 -4.22 6.91
CA LEU A 328 3.64 -4.36 6.60
C LEU A 328 4.24 -5.62 7.22
N VAL A 329 3.79 -5.98 8.41
CA VAL A 329 4.19 -7.17 9.17
C VAL A 329 2.89 -7.81 9.67
N ARG A 330 2.60 -9.03 9.23
CA ARG A 330 1.41 -9.80 9.62
C ARG A 330 1.78 -11.02 10.44
#